data_AF-A0A0P1NZU5-F1
#
_entry.id   AF-A0A0P1NZU5-F1
#
_cell.length_a   1.000
_cell.length_b   1.000
_cell.length_c   1.000
_cell.angle_alpha   90.00
_cell.angle_beta   90.00
_cell.angle_gamma   90.00
#
_symmetry.space_group_name_H-M   'P 1'
#
loop_
_entity.id
_entity.type
_entity.pdbx_description
1 polymer ?
#
loop_
_entity_poly.entity_id
_entity_poly.type
_entity_poly.pdbx_seq_one_letter_code
_entity_poly.pdbx_strand_id
1 'polypeptide(L)' 'GNFPSGNRAIIWTLDENKNPKPVFVRLGITDGNYTEVVGGNLKEGDEVITGYVLTTTSGNNPSTPQPFQFRGRTPF' A
#
# COMPACT_ATOMS: atom_id res chain seq x y z
N GLY A 1 -24.73 12.56 -21.02
CA GLY A 1 -23.54 11.85 -21.52
C GLY A 1 -23.31 10.65 -20.63
N ASN A 2 -23.23 9.46 -21.22
CA ASN A 2 -22.92 8.20 -20.53
C ASN A 2 -21.44 8.22 -20.11
N PHE A 3 -21.15 8.45 -18.83
CA PHE A 3 -19.79 8.33 -18.31
C PHE A 3 -19.53 6.85 -17.98
N PRO A 4 -18.42 6.24 -18.43
CA PRO A 4 -18.11 4.86 -18.10
C PRO A 4 -18.10 4.72 -16.58
N SER A 5 -18.82 3.72 -16.09
CA SER A 5 -18.96 3.35 -14.68
C SER A 5 -17.59 2.98 -14.11
N GLY A 6 -16.79 3.96 -13.67
CA GLY A 6 -15.44 3.67 -13.21
C GLY A 6 -14.66 4.80 -12.54
N ASN A 7 -15.04 6.07 -12.66
CA ASN A 7 -14.13 7.16 -12.27
C ASN A 7 -14.26 7.65 -10.81
N ARG A 8 -14.46 6.74 -9.84
CA ARG A 8 -14.48 7.05 -8.40
C ARG A 8 -13.26 6.43 -7.73
N ALA A 9 -12.60 7.19 -6.89
CA ALA A 9 -11.46 6.73 -6.10
C ALA A 9 -11.54 7.20 -4.65
N ILE A 10 -10.74 6.57 -3.79
CA ILE A 10 -10.55 6.97 -2.40
C ILE A 10 -9.12 7.48 -2.26
N ILE A 11 -8.98 8.70 -1.78
CA ILE A 11 -7.71 9.29 -1.35
C ILE A 11 -7.68 9.27 0.18
N TRP A 12 -6.56 8.89 0.76
CA TRP A 12 -6.40 8.86 2.21
C TRP A 12 -5.75 10.16 2.69
N THR A 13 -6.34 10.74 3.73
CA THR A 13 -5.82 11.93 4.45
C THR A 13 -5.61 11.54 5.91
N LEU A 14 -4.99 12.41 6.71
CA LEU A 14 -4.92 12.23 8.17
C LEU A 14 -5.98 13.09 8.86
N ASP A 15 -6.66 12.51 9.85
CA ASP A 15 -7.47 13.29 10.78
C ASP A 15 -6.61 13.98 11.86
N GLU A 16 -7.25 14.75 12.73
CA GLU A 16 -6.61 15.45 13.85
C GLU A 16 -5.86 14.51 14.81
N ASN A 17 -6.25 13.23 14.84
CA ASN A 17 -5.66 12.18 15.67
C ASN A 17 -4.60 11.36 14.92
N LYS A 18 -4.20 11.77 13.70
CA LYS A 18 -3.27 11.06 12.81
C LYS A 18 -3.75 9.68 12.35
N ASN A 19 -5.06 9.46 12.29
CA ASN A 19 -5.63 8.26 11.70
C ASN A 19 -5.92 8.46 10.20
N PRO A 20 -5.73 7.44 9.35
CA PRO A 20 -6.13 7.51 7.95
C PRO A 20 -7.65 7.69 7.81
N LYS A 21 -8.05 8.76 7.12
CA LYS A 21 -9.43 9.09 6.80
C LYS A 21 -9.67 8.97 5.28
N PRO A 22 -10.68 8.20 4.83
CA PRO A 22 -10.98 8.08 3.42
C PRO A 22 -11.71 9.33 2.91
N VAL A 23 -11.28 9.83 1.76
CA VAL A 23 -11.90 10.94 1.02
C VAL A 23 -12.29 10.44 -0.36
N PHE A 24 -13.59 10.44 -0.64
CA PHE A 24 -14.11 10.05 -1.95
C PHE A 24 -13.92 11.17 -2.97
N VAL A 25 -13.34 10.81 -4.11
CA VAL A 25 -13.10 11.72 -5.23
C VAL A 25 -13.62 11.14 -6.53
N ARG A 26 -13.91 12.02 -7.47
CA ARG A 26 -14.17 11.68 -8.87
C ARG A 26 -12.95 12.08 -9.67
N LEU A 27 -12.35 11.13 -10.37
CA LEU A 27 -11.19 11.43 -11.20
C LEU A 27 -11.64 11.84 -12.61
N GLY A 28 -10.73 12.48 -13.34
CA GLY A 28 -10.87 12.95 -14.70
C GLY A 28 -9.92 12.21 -15.64
N ILE A 29 -9.18 12.97 -16.45
CA ILE A 29 -8.18 12.44 -17.38
C ILE A 29 -6.86 12.13 -16.67
N THR A 30 -6.09 11.19 -17.22
CA THR A 30 -4.74 10.87 -16.78
C THR A 30 -3.76 10.95 -17.94
N ASP A 31 -2.54 11.43 -17.68
CA ASP A 31 -1.45 11.48 -18.65
C ASP A 31 -0.36 10.42 -18.37
N GLY A 32 -0.63 9.50 -17.44
CA GLY A 32 0.29 8.44 -17.00
C GLY A 32 1.16 8.82 -15.80
N ASN A 33 1.35 10.11 -15.53
CA ASN A 33 2.06 10.59 -14.34
C ASN A 33 1.10 11.24 -13.34
N TYR A 34 0.10 11.94 -13.85
CA TYR A 34 -0.90 12.68 -13.09
C TYR A 34 -2.30 12.25 -13.52
N THR A 35 -3.22 12.29 -12.56
CA THR A 35 -4.63 12.07 -12.79
C THR A 35 -5.40 13.24 -12.21
N GLU A 36 -6.25 13.86 -13.02
CA GLU A 36 -7.06 14.99 -12.61
C GLU A 36 -8.12 14.55 -11.59
N VAL A 37 -8.39 15.40 -10.60
CA VAL A 37 -9.53 15.26 -9.70
C VAL A 37 -10.59 16.30 -10.10
N VAL A 38 -11.72 15.83 -10.62
CA VAL A 38 -12.79 16.69 -11.17
C VAL A 38 -13.97 16.87 -10.20
N GLY A 39 -13.83 16.43 -8.96
CA GLY A 39 -14.82 16.62 -7.91
C GLY A 39 -14.61 15.73 -6.69
N GLY A 40 -15.29 16.06 -5.60
CA GLY A 40 -15.16 15.41 -4.30
C GLY A 40 -14.89 16.43 -3.21
N ASN A 41 -14.49 15.93 -2.04
CA ASN A 41 -14.21 16.76 -0.86
C ASN A 41 -12.72 17.04 -0.63
N LEU A 42 -11.85 16.62 -1.55
CA LEU A 42 -10.41 16.93 -1.51
C LEU A 42 -10.18 18.35 -2.04
N LYS A 43 -9.46 19.17 -1.29
CA LYS A 43 -9.16 20.56 -1.63
C LYS A 43 -7.68 20.79 -1.82
N GLU A 44 -7.33 21.87 -2.52
CA GLU A 44 -5.94 22.31 -2.61
C GLU A 44 -5.40 22.63 -1.21
N GLY A 45 -4.18 22.16 -0.95
CA GLY A 45 -3.51 22.28 0.35
C GLY A 45 -3.79 21.12 1.32
N ASP A 46 -4.72 20.21 1.02
CA ASP A 46 -4.94 19.02 1.84
C ASP A 46 -3.72 18.07 1.74
N GLU A 47 -3.23 17.62 2.90
CA GLU A 47 -2.17 16.62 2.98
C GLU A 47 -2.74 15.21 2.75
N VAL A 48 -2.12 14.47 1.84
CA VAL A 48 -2.57 13.13 1.43
C VAL A 48 -1.49 12.09 1.68
N ILE A 49 -1.91 10.85 1.92
CA ILE A 49 -1.02 9.72 2.13
C ILE A 49 -0.67 9.11 0.76
N THR A 50 0.61 9.14 0.38
CA THR A 50 1.12 8.59 -0.89
C THR A 50 1.83 7.24 -0.73
N GLY A 51 2.11 6.82 0.50
CA GLY A 51 2.75 5.54 0.80
C GLY A 51 2.93 5.34 2.31
N TYR A 52 3.34 4.12 2.69
CA TYR A 52 3.68 3.77 4.06
C TYR A 52 4.90 2.85 4.06
N VAL A 53 5.68 2.90 5.14
CA VAL A 53 6.85 2.03 5.33
C VAL A 53 6.50 0.96 6.35
N LEU A 54 6.52 -0.31 5.95
CA LEU A 54 6.51 -1.42 6.91
C LEU A 54 7.92 -1.65 7.41
N THR A 55 8.13 -1.52 8.72
CA THR A 55 9.34 -2.01 9.36
C THR A 55 9.20 -3.52 9.55
N THR A 56 9.82 -4.31 8.68
CA THR A 56 9.98 -5.75 8.90
C THR A 56 11.08 -5.96 9.93
N THR A 57 10.72 -6.39 11.14
CA THR A 57 11.71 -6.88 12.11
C THR A 57 12.30 -8.17 11.55
N SER A 58 13.56 -8.14 11.10
CA SER A 58 14.33 -9.35 10.80
C SER A 58 14.48 -10.16 12.09
N GLY A 59 13.55 -11.09 12.32
CA GLY A 59 13.66 -12.06 13.39
C GLY A 59 14.88 -12.93 13.13
N ASN A 60 15.86 -12.88 14.03
CA ASN A 60 16.89 -13.91 14.16
C ASN A 60 16.17 -15.25 14.32
N ASN A 61 16.07 -16.02 13.24
CA ASN A 61 15.47 -17.34 13.24
C ASN A 61 16.46 -18.26 13.99
N PRO A 62 16.18 -18.72 15.23
CA PRO A 62 17.10 -19.64 15.87
C PRO A 62 17.07 -20.92 15.04
N SER A 63 18.22 -21.27 14.45
CA SER A 63 18.38 -22.53 13.75
C SER A 63 18.18 -23.67 14.75
N THR A 64 16.97 -24.21 14.84
CA THR A 64 16.71 -25.46 15.54
C THR A 64 17.45 -26.57 14.79
N PRO A 65 18.35 -27.32 15.44
CA PRO A 65 19.04 -28.43 14.79
C PRO A 65 18.00 -29.47 14.33
N GLN A 66 17.92 -29.69 13.02
CA GLN A 66 17.01 -30.67 12.42
C GLN A 66 17.54 -32.10 12.69
N PRO A 67 16.77 -33.00 13.33
CA PRO A 67 17.26 -34.31 13.78
C PRO A 67 17.43 -35.38 12.66
N PHE A 68 17.22 -35.03 11.39
CA PHE A 68 17.32 -35.99 10.27
C PHE A 68 18.24 -35.48 9.16
N GLN A 69 19.46 -35.08 9.50
CA GLN A 69 20.52 -35.10 8.50
C GLN A 69 21.01 -36.55 8.39
N PHE A 70 20.45 -37.25 7.40
CA PHE A 70 20.94 -38.54 6.91
C PHE A 70 22.47 -38.54 6.86
N ARG A 71 23.10 -39.30 7.76
CA ARG A 71 24.54 -39.61 7.74
C ARG A 71 24.83 -40.57 6.59
N GLY A 72 24.72 -40.08 5.37
CA GLY A 72 25.11 -40.80 4.17
C GLY A 72 26.52 -40.41 3.76
N ARG A 73 27.53 -41.13 4.26
CA ARG A 73 28.85 -41.34 3.60
C ARG A 73 29.74 -42.26 4.43
N THR A 74 29.82 -43.52 4.04
CA THR A 74 31.10 -44.26 3.99
C THR A 74 31.38 -44.61 2.53
N PRO A 75 32.65 -44.48 2.10
CA PRO A 75 33.26 -45.64 1.45
C PRO A 75 34.68 -45.92 1.98
N PHE A 76 34.93 -47.21 2.22
CA PHE A 76 36.17 -47.88 2.65
C PHE A 76 36.66 -47.64 4.07
#